data_AF-A0A398BIX9-F1
#
_entry.id   AF-A0A398BIX9-F1
#
_cell.length_a   1.000
_cell.length_b   1.000
_cell.length_c   1.000
_cell.angle_alpha   90.00
_cell.angle_beta   90.00
_cell.angle_gamma   90.00
#
_symmetry.space_group_name_H-M   'P 1'
#
loop_
_entity.id
_entity.type
_entity.pdbx_description
1 polymer ?
#
loop_
_entity_poly.entity_id
_entity_poly.type
_entity_poly.pdbx_seq_one_letter_code
_entity_poly.pdbx_strand_id
1 'polypeptide(L)' 'MGEQAYVNTDREIWRETKDDYYAPSIHVTADGKIGIDIGGYVFVKDVRDWHKLADKCSCYEKALEAE' A
#
# COMPACT_ATOMS: atom_id res chain seq x y z
N MET A 1 9.02 33.06 6.70
CA MET A 1 9.47 31.68 6.48
C MET A 1 8.36 30.99 5.71
N GLY A 2 8.55 30.74 4.41
CA GLY A 2 7.52 30.09 3.59
C GLY A 2 7.42 28.62 3.96
N GLU A 3 6.20 28.10 4.09
CA GLU A 3 5.91 26.69 4.28
C GLU A 3 6.46 25.91 3.08
N GLN A 4 7.62 25.28 3.26
CA GLN A 4 8.12 24.34 2.27
C GLN A 4 7.33 23.05 2.44
N ALA A 5 6.25 22.92 1.67
CA ALA A 5 5.51 21.67 1.56
C ALA A 5 6.51 20.55 1.21
N TYR A 6 6.52 19.49 2.01
CA TYR A 6 7.37 18.34 1.76
C TYR A 6 6.90 17.69 0.46
N VAL A 7 7.73 17.77 -0.58
CA VAL A 7 7.40 17.19 -1.89
C VAL A 7 7.42 15.67 -1.72
N ASN A 8 6.28 15.03 -1.97
CA ASN A 8 6.23 13.58 -2.00
C ASN A 8 7.06 13.07 -3.19
N THR A 9 8.13 12.35 -2.89
CA THR A 9 9.04 11.73 -3.87
C THR A 9 8.60 10.33 -4.29
N ASP A 10 7.48 9.85 -3.75
CA ASP A 10 6.93 8.54 -4.04
C ASP A 10 6.34 8.51 -5.45
N ARG A 11 6.48 7.35 -6.10
CA ARG A 11 5.95 7.11 -7.43
C ARG A 11 4.63 6.36 -7.34
N GLU A 12 3.54 7.03 -7.69
CA GLU A 12 2.24 6.36 -7.83
C GLU A 12 2.27 5.34 -8.98
N ILE A 13 1.78 4.13 -8.70
CA ILE A 13 1.63 3.05 -9.68
C ILE A 13 0.18 2.98 -10.16
N TRP A 14 -0.77 3.09 -9.22
CA TRP A 14 -2.19 2.88 -9.48
C TRP A 14 -3.05 3.62 -8.47
N ARG A 15 -4.25 4.02 -8.90
CA ARG A 15 -5.31 4.62 -8.08
C ARG A 15 -6.66 4.17 -8.61
N GLU A 16 -7.60 3.90 -7.71
CA GLU A 16 -8.96 3.42 -8.05
C GLU A 16 -9.78 4.50 -8.75
N THR A 17 -9.90 5.67 -8.11
CA THR A 17 -10.61 6.83 -8.65
C THR A 17 -9.61 7.92 -8.99
N LYS A 18 -9.51 8.24 -10.28
CA LYS A 18 -8.62 9.30 -10.75
C LYS A 18 -8.96 10.63 -10.07
N ASP A 19 -7.94 11.36 -9.64
CA ASP A 19 -8.02 12.68 -9.00
C ASP A 19 -8.73 12.72 -7.62
N ASP A 20 -9.16 11.57 -7.08
CA ASP A 20 -9.61 11.45 -5.69
C ASP A 20 -8.43 11.10 -4.79
N TYR A 21 -8.02 12.04 -3.96
CA TYR A 21 -6.88 11.90 -3.05
C TYR A 21 -7.05 10.76 -2.03
N TYR A 22 -8.28 10.47 -1.61
CA TYR A 22 -8.57 9.44 -0.59
C TYR A 22 -8.94 8.09 -1.18
N ALA A 23 -9.00 7.99 -2.51
CA ALA A 23 -9.26 6.72 -3.17
C ALA A 23 -8.12 5.73 -2.92
N PRO A 24 -8.43 4.42 -2.86
CA PRO A 24 -7.44 3.36 -2.84
C PRO A 24 -6.32 3.57 -3.85
N SER A 25 -5.07 3.50 -3.39
CA SER A 25 -3.91 3.73 -4.25
C SER A 25 -2.72 2.87 -3.87
N ILE A 26 -1.84 2.65 -4.85
CA ILE A 26 -0.58 1.91 -4.71
C ILE A 26 0.55 2.82 -5.19
N HIS A 27 1.58 2.96 -4.37
CA HIS A 27 2.77 3.74 -4.69
C HIS A 27 4.05 3.02 -4.27
N VAL A 28 5.15 3.37 -4.93
CA VAL A 28 6.50 3.01 -4.49
C VAL A 28 7.08 4.19 -3.74
N THR A 29 7.49 3.96 -2.50
CA THR A 29 8.13 4.99 -1.69
C THR A 29 9.53 5.32 -2.21
N ALA A 30 10.07 6.48 -1.86
CA ALA A 30 11.43 6.87 -2.28
C ALA A 30 12.55 5.90 -1.84
N ASP A 31 12.34 5.14 -0.76
CA ASP A 31 13.25 4.09 -0.29
C ASP A 31 13.00 2.72 -0.94
N GLY A 32 12.10 2.64 -1.93
CA GLY A 32 11.85 1.44 -2.75
C GLY A 32 10.86 0.44 -2.16
N LYS A 33 10.09 0.81 -1.13
CA LYS A 33 9.04 -0.03 -0.55
C LYS A 33 7.71 0.19 -1.26
N ILE A 34 6.75 -0.69 -1.01
CA ILE A 34 5.40 -0.58 -1.57
C ILE A 34 4.47 -0.07 -0.48
N GLY A 35 3.84 1.07 -0.77
CA GLY A 35 2.73 1.63 0.00
C GLY A 35 1.39 1.27 -0.63
N ILE A 36 0.47 0.76 0.19
CA ILE A 36 -0.93 0.54 -0.18
C ILE A 36 -1.78 1.42 0.75
N ASP A 37 -2.48 2.40 0.16
CA ASP A 37 -3.40 3.31 0.84
C ASP A 37 -4.83 2.86 0.59
N ILE A 38 -5.60 2.67 1.67
CA ILE A 38 -7.04 2.43 1.63
C ILE A 38 -7.72 3.42 2.59
N GLY A 39 -8.43 4.40 2.05
CA GLY A 39 -9.19 5.36 2.84
C GLY A 39 -8.34 6.25 3.76
N GLY A 40 -7.10 6.57 3.34
CA GLY A 40 -6.16 7.38 4.11
C GLY A 40 -5.33 6.60 5.13
N TYR A 41 -5.46 5.27 5.15
CA TYR A 41 -4.64 4.40 5.99
C TYR A 41 -3.63 3.66 5.11
N VAL A 42 -2.34 3.95 5.33
CA VAL A 42 -1.25 3.46 4.49
C VAL A 42 -0.42 2.41 5.23
N PHE A 43 -0.31 1.24 4.63
CA PHE A 43 0.71 0.26 5.01
C PHE A 43 1.89 0.35 4.05
N VAL A 44 3.10 0.45 4.59
CA VAL A 44 4.35 0.44 3.81
C VAL A 44 5.18 -0.77 4.20
N LYS A 45 5.55 -1.61 3.22
CA LYS A 45 6.40 -2.79 3.43
C LYS A 45 7.26 -3.08 2.21
N ASP A 46 8.33 -3.83 2.40
CA ASP A 46 9.07 -4.45 1.30
C ASP A 46 8.18 -5.43 0.53
N VAL A 47 8.45 -5.57 -0.77
CA VAL A 47 7.71 -6.50 -1.65
C VAL A 47 7.65 -7.94 -1.11
N ARG A 48 8.74 -8.39 -0.48
CA ARG A 48 8.82 -9.74 0.11
C ARG A 48 7.92 -9.89 1.33
N ASP A 49 7.75 -8.84 2.12
CA ASP A 49 6.91 -8.89 3.31
C ASP A 49 5.42 -8.79 2.95
N TRP A 50 5.09 -8.00 1.91
CA TRP A 50 3.76 -8.06 1.30
C TRP A 50 3.42 -9.46 0.80
N HIS A 51 4.34 -10.10 0.09
CA HIS A 51 4.14 -11.47 -0.39
C HIS A 51 3.95 -12.47 0.77
N LYS A 52 4.75 -12.37 1.84
CA LYS A 52 4.56 -13.22 3.04
C LYS A 52 3.21 -13.03 3.69
N LEU A 53 2.66 -11.81 3.70
CA LEU A 53 1.33 -11.55 4.27
C LEU A 53 0.23 -12.18 3.41
N ALA A 54 0.32 -12.05 2.09
CA ALA A 54 -0.61 -12.70 1.17
C ALA A 54 -0.59 -14.23 1.35
N ASP A 55 0.62 -14.82 1.50
CA ASP A 55 0.79 -16.25 1.76
C ASP A 55 0.12 -16.69 3.07
N LYS A 56 0.32 -15.93 4.16
CA LYS A 56 -0.33 -16.17 5.45
C LYS A 56 -1.85 -16.07 5.40
N CYS A 57 -2.39 -15.09 4.68
CA CYS A 57 -3.85 -14.98 4.51
C CYS A 57 -4.41 -16.19 3.75
N SER A 58 -3.75 -16.60 2.66
CA SER A 58 -4.13 -17.78 1.87
C SER A 58 -4.11 -19.08 2.70
N CYS A 59 -3.13 -19.27 3.59
CA CYS A 59 -3.12 -20.47 4.43
C CYS A 59 -4.19 -20.44 5.54
N TYR A 60 -4.61 -19.27 6.01
CA TYR A 60 -5.66 -19.11 7.02
C TYR A 60 -7.06 -19.39 6.45
N GLU A 61 -7.35 -18.90 5.26
CA GLU A 61 -8.61 -19.19 4.55
C GLU A 61 -8.79 -20.69 4.29
N LYS A 62 -7.73 -21.36 3.84
CA LYS A 62 -7.74 -22.82 3.64
C LYS A 62 -7.94 -23.63 4.92
N ALA A 63 -7.51 -23.09 6.06
CA ALA A 63 -7.71 -23.76 7.35
C ALA A 63 -9.16 -23.64 7.83
N LEU A 64 -9.83 -22.51 7.58
CA LEU A 64 -11.24 -22.29 7.92
C LEU A 64 -12.22 -23.08 7.05
N GLU A 65 -11.88 -23.33 5.78
CA GLU A 65 -12.72 -24.12 4.87
C GLU A 65 -12.60 -25.65 5.08
N ALA A 66 -11.64 -26.09 5.90
CA ALA A 66 -11.35 -27.51 6.15
C ALA A 66 -11.94 -28.05 7.48
N GLU A 67 -12.62 -27.21 8.25
CA GLU A 67 -13.35 -27.56 9.49
C GLU A 67 -14.87 -27.63 9.25
#